data_AF-A0A2S8AFH8-F1
#
_entry.id   AF-A0A2S8AFH8-F1
#
_cell.length_a   1.000
_cell.length_b   1.000
_cell.length_c   1.000
_cell.angle_alpha   90.00
_cell.angle_beta   90.00
_cell.angle_gamma   90.00
#
_symmetry.space_group_name_H-M   'P 1'
#
loop_
_entity.id
_entity.type
_entity.pdbx_description
1 polymer ?
#
loop_
_entity_poly.entity_id
_entity_poly.type
_entity_poly.pdbx_seq_one_letter_code
_entity_poly.pdbx_strand_id
1 'polypeptide(L)'
;MKKYFLLSIILLFNSFIMAQQKKHIVEAKETLYGLSKKYQISIDELRKSNPQLKDRAPQIGETLIIPDKTSSPNQKKKDNAVTTNTSNKSFEKDIDTSKEFIYITVEPKETLYRISKKYKISIDSIKKLNPNMDEKGPKIGEILKLYATTNKIKNQNSKDSDSTKSNAKEDNVAISKSTVNDKNENVINVVMFLPFHTETTEKNEERNIAKEFYSGAFIALDSLTNKGRKINVNLLDSGEDNKFKETLNTYDFSNTQLIIGPLFKSGIISVANKIKKIPIVSPFTSSDELDNYSNLILYDTKDQILAEKLVEEMMKKYSGEKIYILYDNDHVEVAHYVKSLLLNKKKNIEIVLTQKAEDIKPQQNLVTQEYNKIYSIIISEDNNLLTNYLNNIINWNTDQLQPISLYYSSLFDNKKYSGKLLDFGLIYSDTKYVNEYGFNEQKTINAYKKKFCNTPGKYAIVGFDVTYDILNRMDNNGILYDKYMKSEAKQLSNKYSFIRIKNNGAWANQGARIIQLLK
;
A
#
# COMPACT_ATOMS: atom_id res chain seq x y z
N MET A 1 -83.22 -36.19 6.78
CA MET A 1 -84.20 -35.10 6.95
C MET A 1 -83.69 -34.21 8.07
N LYS A 2 -83.12 -33.06 7.70
CA LYS A 2 -83.75 -31.74 7.93
C LYS A 2 -84.12 -31.55 9.40
N LYS A 3 -83.30 -30.78 10.11
CA LYS A 3 -83.51 -30.07 11.39
C LYS A 3 -82.10 -29.80 11.95
N TYR A 4 -81.40 -28.67 11.84
CA TYR A 4 -81.64 -27.29 11.43
C TYR A 4 -80.21 -26.76 11.17
N PHE A 5 -79.76 -26.42 9.96
CA PHE A 5 -80.19 -25.30 9.11
C PHE A 5 -80.37 -23.97 9.88
N LEU A 6 -79.58 -23.77 10.94
CA LEU A 6 -79.44 -22.48 11.61
C LEU A 6 -78.06 -22.32 12.28
N LEU A 7 -77.00 -22.69 11.56
CA LEU A 7 -75.66 -22.15 11.76
C LEU A 7 -75.03 -21.82 10.38
N SER A 8 -75.89 -21.36 9.47
CA SER A 8 -75.58 -20.99 8.10
C SER A 8 -75.58 -19.47 7.86
N ILE A 9 -75.37 -18.66 8.91
CA ILE A 9 -75.06 -17.23 8.81
C ILE A 9 -74.13 -16.92 9.99
N ILE A 10 -73.00 -16.25 9.75
CA ILE A 10 -71.84 -16.03 10.66
C ILE A 10 -70.72 -17.07 10.51
N LEU A 11 -70.34 -17.40 9.26
CA LEU A 11 -68.95 -17.78 8.95
C LEU A 11 -68.57 -17.33 7.52
N LEU A 12 -69.05 -16.14 7.13
CA LEU A 12 -68.74 -15.49 5.85
C LEU A 12 -68.30 -14.03 6.03
N PHE A 13 -67.58 -13.72 7.11
CA PHE A 13 -66.79 -12.50 7.19
C PHE A 13 -65.51 -12.77 7.99
N ASN A 14 -64.53 -13.31 7.28
CA ASN A 14 -63.08 -13.25 7.54
C ASN A 14 -62.49 -14.11 6.40
N SER A 15 -61.69 -13.65 5.45
CA SER A 15 -60.88 -12.44 5.38
C SER A 15 -60.28 -12.47 3.98
N PHE A 16 -60.81 -11.68 3.04
CA PHE A 16 -60.04 -11.31 1.86
C PHE A 16 -59.16 -10.12 2.24
N ILE A 17 -58.05 -10.40 2.93
CA ILE A 17 -56.91 -9.51 2.93
C ILE A 17 -55.97 -10.08 1.86
N MET A 18 -56.17 -9.68 0.60
CA MET A 18 -55.10 -9.80 -0.38
C MET A 18 -53.99 -8.85 0.07
N ALA A 19 -52.95 -9.39 0.69
CA ALA A 19 -51.70 -8.67 0.89
C ALA A 19 -51.12 -8.37 -0.49
N GLN A 20 -51.21 -7.11 -0.92
CA GLN A 20 -50.70 -6.66 -2.21
C GLN A 20 -49.17 -6.57 -2.13
N GLN A 21 -48.47 -7.65 -2.52
CA GLN A 21 -47.00 -7.67 -2.51
C GLN A 21 -46.43 -6.54 -3.37
N LYS A 22 -45.59 -5.69 -2.78
CA LYS A 22 -44.91 -4.59 -3.47
C LYS A 22 -43.93 -5.17 -4.50
N LYS A 23 -44.03 -4.72 -5.75
CA LYS A 23 -43.12 -5.11 -6.85
C LYS A 23 -42.20 -3.95 -7.21
N HIS A 24 -40.96 -4.25 -7.62
CA HIS A 24 -39.96 -3.29 -8.07
C HIS A 24 -39.36 -3.73 -9.41
N ILE A 25 -39.30 -2.84 -10.40
CA ILE A 25 -38.65 -3.10 -11.70
C ILE A 25 -37.21 -2.61 -11.62
N VAL A 26 -36.25 -3.50 -11.89
CA VAL A 26 -34.82 -3.22 -11.74
C VAL A 26 -34.36 -2.21 -12.79
N GLU A 27 -33.83 -1.08 -12.32
CA GLU A 27 -33.28 -0.03 -13.16
C GLU A 27 -31.79 -0.25 -13.45
N ALA A 28 -31.26 0.52 -14.40
CA ALA A 28 -29.85 0.47 -14.75
C ALA A 28 -28.96 0.75 -13.52
N LYS A 29 -27.99 -0.14 -13.28
CA LYS A 29 -27.02 -0.10 -12.16
C LYS A 29 -27.57 -0.43 -10.77
N GLU A 30 -28.82 -0.85 -10.62
CA GLU A 30 -29.31 -1.37 -9.34
C GLU A 30 -28.71 -2.76 -9.02
N THR A 31 -28.45 -3.03 -7.74
CA THR A 31 -27.90 -4.30 -7.26
C THR A 31 -28.73 -4.80 -6.08
N LEU A 32 -28.65 -6.10 -5.75
CA LEU A 32 -29.30 -6.66 -4.56
C LEU A 32 -28.98 -5.87 -3.28
N TYR A 33 -27.74 -5.39 -3.15
CA TYR A 33 -27.32 -4.56 -2.02
C TYR A 33 -27.95 -3.16 -2.04
N GLY A 34 -27.99 -2.50 -3.21
CA GLY A 34 -28.66 -1.22 -3.35
C GLY A 34 -30.16 -1.32 -3.03
N LEU A 35 -30.81 -2.38 -3.51
CA LEU A 35 -32.22 -2.65 -3.26
C LEU A 35 -32.49 -3.04 -1.80
N SER A 36 -31.60 -3.82 -1.17
CA SER A 36 -31.74 -4.18 0.24
C SER A 36 -31.65 -2.95 1.15
N LYS A 37 -30.80 -1.97 0.81
CA LYS A 37 -30.73 -0.68 1.53
C LYS A 37 -31.94 0.21 1.24
N LYS A 38 -32.36 0.30 -0.03
CA LYS A 38 -33.52 1.09 -0.48
C LYS A 38 -34.82 0.67 0.23
N TYR A 39 -35.03 -0.64 0.38
CA TYR A 39 -36.24 -1.20 1.00
C TYR A 39 -36.04 -1.61 2.47
N GLN A 40 -34.84 -1.41 3.03
CA GLN A 40 -34.49 -1.76 4.42
C GLN A 40 -34.80 -3.22 4.78
N ILE A 41 -34.55 -4.14 3.85
CA ILE A 41 -34.70 -5.59 4.01
C ILE A 41 -33.33 -6.25 3.87
N SER A 42 -33.16 -7.47 4.38
CA SER A 42 -31.91 -8.19 4.14
C SER A 42 -31.85 -8.70 2.69
N ILE A 43 -30.64 -8.86 2.15
CA ILE A 43 -30.44 -9.49 0.83
C ILE A 43 -31.01 -10.91 0.82
N ASP A 44 -30.94 -11.62 1.95
CA ASP A 44 -31.46 -12.98 2.07
C ASP A 44 -32.99 -13.02 2.02
N GLU A 45 -33.69 -12.07 2.65
CA GLU A 45 -35.15 -11.92 2.52
C GLU A 45 -35.57 -11.57 1.10
N LEU A 46 -34.81 -10.68 0.45
CA LEU A 46 -35.04 -10.32 -0.95
C LEU A 46 -34.84 -11.53 -1.87
N ARG A 47 -33.82 -12.37 -1.63
CA ARG A 47 -33.59 -13.63 -2.38
C ARG A 47 -34.61 -14.72 -2.08
N LYS A 48 -35.09 -14.82 -0.84
CA LYS A 48 -36.18 -15.76 -0.50
C LYS A 48 -37.46 -15.43 -1.27
N SER A 49 -37.74 -14.13 -1.43
CA SER A 49 -38.90 -13.65 -2.21
C SER A 49 -38.65 -13.68 -3.72
N ASN A 50 -37.39 -13.84 -4.16
CA ASN A 50 -36.97 -13.90 -5.56
C ASN A 50 -35.93 -15.02 -5.78
N PRO A 51 -36.34 -16.32 -5.72
CA PRO A 51 -35.41 -17.45 -5.74
C PRO A 51 -34.50 -17.52 -6.96
N GLN A 52 -34.90 -16.93 -8.09
CA GLN A 52 -34.10 -16.82 -9.31
C GLN A 52 -32.80 -16.00 -9.13
N LEU A 53 -32.67 -15.25 -8.03
CA LEU A 53 -31.50 -14.43 -7.71
C LEU A 53 -30.54 -15.12 -6.71
N LYS A 54 -30.69 -16.42 -6.47
CA LYS A 54 -29.84 -17.19 -5.55
C LYS A 54 -28.35 -17.09 -5.95
N ASP A 55 -28.06 -17.25 -7.24
CA ASP A 55 -26.70 -17.35 -7.77
C ASP A 55 -26.38 -16.31 -8.87
N ARG A 56 -27.29 -15.37 -9.15
CA ARG A 56 -27.06 -14.30 -10.14
C ARG A 56 -27.55 -12.92 -9.66
N ALA A 57 -27.06 -11.88 -10.32
CA ALA A 57 -27.53 -10.51 -10.11
C ALA A 57 -28.88 -10.25 -10.80
N PRO A 58 -29.66 -9.27 -10.30
CA PRO A 58 -30.88 -8.82 -10.97
C PRO A 58 -30.56 -8.16 -12.30
N GLN A 59 -31.36 -8.45 -13.32
CA GLN A 59 -31.19 -7.88 -14.66
C GLN A 59 -32.07 -6.63 -14.86
N ILE A 60 -31.61 -5.69 -15.68
CA ILE A 60 -32.36 -4.47 -16.00
C ILE A 60 -33.71 -4.85 -16.61
N GLY A 61 -34.80 -4.26 -16.12
CA GLY A 61 -36.16 -4.57 -16.53
C GLY A 61 -36.80 -5.77 -15.82
N GLU A 62 -36.04 -6.52 -15.01
CA GLU A 62 -36.56 -7.64 -14.22
C GLU A 62 -37.46 -7.13 -13.08
N THR A 63 -38.62 -7.75 -12.86
CA THR A 63 -39.53 -7.38 -11.76
C THR A 63 -39.26 -8.25 -10.53
N LEU A 64 -38.95 -7.62 -9.40
CA LEU A 64 -38.67 -8.27 -8.13
C LEU A 64 -39.80 -8.06 -7.12
N ILE A 65 -40.06 -9.08 -6.33
CA ILE A 65 -40.99 -9.04 -5.19
C ILE A 65 -40.26 -8.47 -3.98
N ILE A 66 -40.76 -7.37 -3.43
CA ILE A 66 -40.24 -6.74 -2.22
C ILE A 66 -41.10 -7.20 -1.04
N PRO A 67 -40.55 -7.93 -0.06
CA PRO A 67 -41.31 -8.39 1.11
C PRO A 67 -41.72 -7.21 2.01
N ASP A 68 -42.97 -7.23 2.48
CA ASP A 68 -43.50 -6.19 3.37
C ASP A 68 -43.03 -6.39 4.82
N LYS A 69 -42.63 -5.28 5.44
CA LYS A 69 -42.06 -5.24 6.78
C LYS A 69 -43.16 -4.96 7.81
N THR A 70 -44.11 -5.89 8.00
CA THR A 70 -45.12 -5.79 9.08
C THR A 70 -45.44 -7.14 9.69
N SER A 71 -44.64 -7.55 10.68
CA SER A 71 -45.13 -8.29 11.86
C SER A 71 -44.01 -8.45 12.89
N SER A 72 -43.84 -7.46 13.77
CA SER A 72 -43.79 -7.73 15.22
C SER A 72 -43.78 -6.43 16.04
N PRO A 73 -44.48 -6.38 17.19
CA PRO A 73 -44.60 -5.18 18.01
C PRO A 73 -43.38 -4.93 18.89
N ASN A 74 -43.12 -3.64 19.11
CA ASN A 74 -42.27 -3.06 20.13
C ASN A 74 -42.36 -3.74 21.51
N GLN A 75 -41.22 -3.84 22.22
CA GLN A 75 -41.00 -3.09 23.47
C GLN A 75 -39.52 -3.11 23.90
N LYS A 76 -39.02 -1.91 24.28
CA LYS A 76 -37.77 -1.70 25.02
C LYS A 76 -38.04 -1.85 26.53
N LYS A 77 -37.21 -2.59 27.26
CA LYS A 77 -36.55 -2.15 28.52
C LYS A 77 -35.54 -3.17 29.07
N LYS A 78 -34.30 -2.67 29.19
CA LYS A 78 -33.30 -2.79 30.27
C LYS A 78 -33.02 -4.09 31.05
N ASP A 79 -31.71 -4.33 31.10
CA ASP A 79 -30.85 -4.84 32.19
C ASP A 79 -30.56 -6.35 32.32
N ASN A 80 -29.25 -6.64 32.15
CA ASN A 80 -28.39 -7.73 32.64
C ASN A 80 -28.91 -9.18 32.54
N ALA A 81 -28.47 -9.93 31.53
CA ALA A 81 -27.17 -10.64 31.44
C ALA A 81 -27.19 -12.04 32.10
N VAL A 82 -26.86 -13.03 31.26
CA VAL A 82 -26.32 -14.38 31.51
C VAL A 82 -27.20 -15.52 30.97
N THR A 83 -26.74 -16.08 29.82
CA THR A 83 -26.79 -17.48 29.31
C THR A 83 -28.15 -18.21 29.17
N THR A 84 -28.42 -19.09 28.20
CA THR A 84 -27.65 -19.78 27.14
C THR A 84 -28.60 -20.55 26.20
N ASN A 85 -28.22 -20.60 24.90
CA ASN A 85 -28.22 -21.78 24.00
C ASN A 85 -29.54 -22.39 23.45
N THR A 86 -29.66 -22.93 22.22
CA THR A 86 -28.83 -23.09 20.98
C THR A 86 -29.80 -23.70 19.93
N SER A 87 -29.81 -23.35 18.63
CA SER A 87 -28.92 -23.95 17.62
C SER A 87 -29.01 -23.27 16.25
N ASN A 88 -27.93 -22.58 15.90
CA ASN A 88 -27.44 -22.38 14.53
C ASN A 88 -26.13 -23.18 14.42
N LYS A 89 -25.94 -23.90 13.32
CA LYS A 89 -24.74 -24.73 13.09
C LYS A 89 -23.60 -23.83 12.59
N SER A 90 -22.79 -23.35 13.53
CA SER A 90 -21.55 -22.62 13.34
C SER A 90 -20.39 -23.56 12.98
N PHE A 91 -19.50 -23.12 12.09
CA PHE A 91 -18.10 -23.55 12.13
C PHE A 91 -17.36 -22.57 13.04
N GLU A 92 -17.58 -22.71 14.34
CA GLU A 92 -16.72 -22.18 15.38
C GLU A 92 -15.88 -23.35 15.88
N LYS A 93 -14.56 -23.24 15.70
CA LYS A 93 -13.60 -24.06 16.43
C LYS A 93 -12.55 -23.11 16.98
N ASP A 94 -12.30 -23.26 18.28
CA ASP A 94 -11.43 -22.45 19.13
C ASP A 94 -10.14 -21.98 18.43
N ILE A 95 -9.87 -20.68 18.52
CA ILE A 95 -8.55 -20.12 18.23
C ILE A 95 -7.96 -19.63 19.54
N ASP A 96 -7.08 -20.49 20.03
CA ASP A 96 -6.01 -20.29 20.98
C ASP A 96 -5.30 -18.94 20.80
N THR A 97 -4.87 -18.40 21.93
CA THR A 97 -4.04 -17.23 22.16
C THR A 97 -2.71 -17.26 21.41
N SER A 98 -2.76 -16.98 20.11
CA SER A 98 -1.71 -16.27 19.35
C SER A 98 -2.37 -15.70 18.10
N LYS A 99 -2.76 -14.42 18.12
CA LYS A 99 -3.40 -13.77 16.97
C LYS A 99 -2.35 -13.43 15.93
N GLU A 100 -1.81 -14.46 15.28
CA GLU A 100 -0.96 -14.30 14.12
C GLU A 100 -1.82 -13.73 12.97
N PHE A 101 -1.31 -12.70 12.31
CA PHE A 101 -1.95 -12.08 11.16
C PHE A 101 -1.29 -12.56 9.87
N ILE A 102 -2.09 -12.68 8.81
CA ILE A 102 -1.58 -12.76 7.43
C ILE A 102 -1.97 -11.50 6.69
N TYR A 103 -1.12 -11.08 5.77
CA TYR A 103 -1.37 -9.94 4.90
C TYR A 103 -1.41 -10.42 3.45
N ILE A 104 -2.40 -9.95 2.69
CA ILE A 104 -2.56 -10.36 1.30
C ILE A 104 -2.62 -9.12 0.42
N THR A 105 -1.95 -9.17 -0.71
CA THR A 105 -2.16 -8.20 -1.79
C THR A 105 -3.37 -8.65 -2.58
N VAL A 106 -4.34 -7.75 -2.78
CA VAL A 106 -5.60 -8.06 -3.47
C VAL A 106 -5.33 -8.23 -4.95
N GLU A 107 -5.52 -9.44 -5.46
CA GLU A 107 -5.28 -9.79 -6.86
C GLU A 107 -6.36 -9.22 -7.80
N PRO A 108 -6.10 -9.13 -9.12
CA PRO A 108 -7.12 -8.78 -10.10
C PRO A 108 -8.39 -9.65 -9.96
N LYS A 109 -9.56 -9.00 -9.91
CA LYS A 109 -10.89 -9.62 -9.73
C LYS A 109 -11.12 -10.29 -8.35
N GLU A 110 -10.26 -10.03 -7.37
CA GLU A 110 -10.45 -10.47 -6.00
C GLU A 110 -11.45 -9.54 -5.26
N THR A 111 -12.38 -10.11 -4.49
CA THR A 111 -13.44 -9.38 -3.77
C THR A 111 -13.46 -9.82 -2.31
N LEU A 112 -14.01 -9.02 -1.39
CA LEU A 112 -14.16 -9.42 0.03
C LEU A 112 -14.80 -10.79 0.20
N TYR A 113 -15.78 -11.09 -0.65
CA TYR A 113 -16.44 -12.39 -0.62
C TYR A 113 -15.47 -13.51 -1.03
N ARG A 114 -14.72 -13.35 -2.12
CA ARG A 114 -13.73 -14.34 -2.56
C ARG A 114 -12.62 -14.51 -1.52
N ILE A 115 -12.13 -13.42 -0.94
CA ILE A 115 -11.12 -13.42 0.13
C ILE A 115 -11.65 -14.14 1.36
N SER A 116 -12.85 -13.78 1.81
CA SER A 116 -13.54 -14.42 2.94
C SER A 116 -13.66 -15.93 2.75
N LYS A 117 -13.99 -16.39 1.53
CA LYS A 117 -14.08 -17.81 1.22
C LYS A 117 -12.71 -18.49 1.09
N LYS A 118 -11.75 -17.84 0.45
CA LYS A 118 -10.39 -18.35 0.22
C LYS A 118 -9.63 -18.54 1.53
N TYR A 119 -9.72 -17.57 2.43
CA TYR A 119 -9.03 -17.57 3.72
C TYR A 119 -9.92 -18.04 4.87
N LYS A 120 -11.19 -18.39 4.61
CA LYS A 120 -12.16 -18.87 5.60
C LYS A 120 -12.36 -17.92 6.80
N ILE A 121 -12.35 -16.61 6.54
CA ILE A 121 -12.53 -15.56 7.54
C ILE A 121 -13.81 -14.80 7.22
N SER A 122 -14.61 -14.41 8.22
CA SER A 122 -15.83 -13.63 7.97
C SER A 122 -15.50 -12.26 7.38
N ILE A 123 -16.33 -11.77 6.47
CA ILE A 123 -16.17 -10.44 5.86
C ILE A 123 -16.09 -9.35 6.94
N ASP A 124 -16.85 -9.49 8.03
CA ASP A 124 -16.86 -8.53 9.13
C ASP A 124 -15.52 -8.52 9.89
N SER A 125 -14.89 -9.68 10.09
CA SER A 125 -13.53 -9.75 10.65
C SER A 125 -12.50 -9.11 9.73
N ILE A 126 -12.63 -9.28 8.42
CA ILE A 126 -11.76 -8.62 7.43
C ILE A 126 -11.92 -7.10 7.50
N LYS A 127 -13.17 -6.60 7.52
CA LYS A 127 -13.45 -5.17 7.64
C LYS A 127 -12.95 -4.57 8.95
N LYS A 128 -13.10 -5.30 10.05
CA LYS A 128 -12.62 -4.86 11.37
C LYS A 128 -11.10 -4.71 11.42
N LEU A 129 -10.37 -5.58 10.73
CA LEU A 129 -8.90 -5.52 10.64
C LEU A 129 -8.40 -4.49 9.61
N ASN A 130 -9.25 -4.06 8.68
CA ASN A 130 -8.92 -3.10 7.63
C ASN A 130 -9.90 -1.91 7.67
N PRO A 131 -9.90 -1.09 8.74
CA PRO A 131 -10.89 -0.04 8.95
C PRO A 131 -10.86 1.07 7.88
N ASN A 132 -9.76 1.19 7.13
CA ASN A 132 -9.55 2.20 6.09
C ASN A 132 -9.91 1.72 4.67
N MET A 133 -10.40 0.48 4.55
CA MET A 133 -10.79 -0.14 3.28
C MET A 133 -12.04 0.54 2.69
N ASP A 134 -12.06 0.72 1.37
CA ASP A 134 -13.17 1.35 0.65
C ASP A 134 -14.50 0.62 0.90
N GLU A 135 -15.61 1.37 1.05
CA GLU A 135 -16.94 0.80 1.28
C GLU A 135 -17.38 -0.18 0.18
N LYS A 136 -16.86 0.00 -1.04
CA LYS A 136 -17.13 -0.89 -2.19
C LYS A 136 -16.31 -2.18 -2.17
N GLY A 137 -15.37 -2.32 -1.24
CA GLY A 137 -14.45 -3.44 -1.12
C GLY A 137 -13.01 -3.11 -1.56
N PRO A 138 -12.09 -4.05 -1.39
CA PRO A 138 -10.66 -3.84 -1.57
C PRO A 138 -10.31 -3.63 -3.03
N LYS A 139 -9.33 -2.77 -3.28
CA LYS A 139 -8.81 -2.46 -4.60
C LYS A 139 -7.69 -3.42 -4.98
N ILE A 140 -7.52 -3.64 -6.28
CA ILE A 140 -6.39 -4.43 -6.79
C ILE A 140 -5.09 -3.78 -6.30
N GLY A 141 -4.19 -4.58 -5.72
CA GLY A 141 -2.95 -4.12 -5.11
C GLY A 141 -3.09 -3.62 -3.67
N GLU A 142 -4.32 -3.50 -3.13
CA GLU A 142 -4.51 -3.14 -1.72
C GLU A 142 -4.06 -4.29 -0.80
N ILE A 143 -3.40 -3.96 0.29
CA ILE A 143 -2.92 -4.94 1.26
C ILE A 143 -3.96 -5.08 2.36
N LEU A 144 -4.45 -6.31 2.56
CA LEU A 144 -5.42 -6.61 3.61
C LEU A 144 -4.82 -7.44 4.72
N LYS A 145 -4.99 -6.96 5.95
CA LYS A 145 -4.71 -7.67 7.20
C LYS A 145 -5.84 -8.65 7.52
N LEU A 146 -5.49 -9.92 7.73
CA LEU A 146 -6.41 -11.01 8.00
C LEU A 146 -5.90 -11.83 9.19
N TYR A 147 -6.77 -12.57 9.88
CA TYR A 147 -6.33 -13.55 10.89
C TYR A 147 -5.72 -14.79 10.21
N ALA A 148 -4.63 -15.34 10.73
CA ALA A 148 -4.09 -16.61 10.26
C ALA A 148 -5.02 -17.77 10.63
N THR A 149 -5.54 -18.51 9.65
CA THR A 149 -6.26 -19.77 9.90
C THR A 149 -5.35 -20.96 9.64
N THR A 150 -5.09 -21.78 10.65
CA THR A 150 -4.45 -23.09 10.49
C THR A 150 -5.48 -24.11 10.02
N ASN A 151 -5.37 -24.62 8.78
CA ASN A 151 -5.48 -26.06 8.47
C ASN A 151 -5.40 -26.44 6.98
N LYS A 152 -4.68 -27.57 6.78
CA LYS A 152 -4.43 -28.38 5.58
C LYS A 152 -5.51 -28.35 4.50
N ILE A 153 -5.10 -28.14 3.24
CA ILE A 153 -5.96 -28.29 2.06
C ILE A 153 -5.47 -29.48 1.24
N LYS A 154 -6.32 -30.52 1.16
CA LYS A 154 -6.27 -31.58 0.14
C LYS A 154 -6.68 -30.99 -1.22
N ASN A 155 -5.97 -31.44 -2.26
CA ASN A 155 -6.15 -31.13 -3.68
C ASN A 155 -7.58 -31.32 -4.17
N GLN A 156 -8.01 -30.47 -5.11
CA GLN A 156 -8.50 -30.92 -6.41
C GLN A 156 -8.38 -29.82 -7.48
N ASN A 157 -7.90 -30.26 -8.64
CA ASN A 157 -7.68 -29.51 -9.89
C ASN A 157 -8.99 -29.21 -10.64
N SER A 158 -9.00 -28.16 -11.46
CA SER A 158 -9.47 -28.25 -12.85
C SER A 158 -9.06 -27.00 -13.65
N LYS A 159 -8.63 -27.28 -14.88
CA LYS A 159 -8.45 -26.38 -16.04
C LYS A 159 -9.85 -25.79 -16.38
N ASP A 160 -10.02 -24.62 -16.98
CA ASP A 160 -9.61 -24.35 -18.35
C ASP A 160 -9.63 -22.86 -18.71
N SER A 161 -8.95 -22.61 -19.82
CA SER A 161 -8.87 -21.41 -20.65
C SER A 161 -10.23 -20.87 -21.14
N ASP A 162 -10.37 -19.55 -21.31
CA ASP A 162 -10.34 -18.89 -22.63
C ASP A 162 -10.53 -17.36 -22.51
N SER A 163 -9.99 -16.71 -23.52
CA SER A 163 -9.87 -15.31 -23.87
C SER A 163 -11.17 -14.49 -23.94
N THR A 164 -11.03 -13.18 -23.73
CA THR A 164 -11.69 -12.16 -24.56
C THR A 164 -11.02 -10.81 -24.39
N LYS A 165 -10.55 -10.26 -25.51
CA LYS A 165 -10.08 -8.89 -25.68
C LYS A 165 -11.21 -7.91 -25.36
N SER A 166 -10.89 -6.84 -24.62
CA SER A 166 -11.65 -5.61 -24.65
C SER A 166 -10.67 -4.42 -24.61
N ASN A 167 -10.82 -3.57 -25.61
CA ASN A 167 -10.02 -2.41 -25.94
C ASN A 167 -9.73 -1.49 -24.75
N ALA A 168 -8.45 -1.20 -24.55
CA ALA A 168 -7.97 -0.09 -23.75
C ALA A 168 -8.36 1.22 -24.44
N LYS A 169 -9.22 2.02 -23.79
CA LYS A 169 -9.18 3.47 -23.98
C LYS A 169 -8.15 3.97 -22.98
N GLU A 170 -6.98 4.36 -23.47
CA GLU A 170 -5.95 5.00 -22.66
C GLU A 170 -6.42 6.38 -22.20
N ASP A 171 -6.41 6.53 -20.88
CA ASP A 171 -6.76 7.71 -20.11
C ASP A 171 -5.74 8.85 -20.32
N ASN A 172 -6.13 9.90 -21.05
CA ASN A 172 -5.46 11.21 -21.00
C ASN A 172 -6.15 12.10 -19.95
N VAL A 173 -6.20 11.65 -18.69
CA VAL A 173 -6.74 12.47 -17.59
C VAL A 173 -5.60 13.30 -16.99
N ALA A 174 -5.73 14.62 -17.03
CA ALA A 174 -4.79 15.54 -16.37
C ALA A 174 -5.01 15.53 -14.85
N ILE A 175 -3.92 15.39 -14.09
CA ILE A 175 -3.92 15.34 -12.62
C ILE A 175 -4.17 16.75 -12.05
N SER A 176 -3.70 17.77 -12.75
CA SER A 176 -3.88 19.18 -12.42
C SER A 176 -4.34 19.95 -13.67
N LYS A 177 -5.59 20.42 -13.67
CA LYS A 177 -6.00 21.52 -14.56
C LYS A 177 -5.97 22.78 -13.73
N SER A 178 -4.84 23.49 -13.75
CA SER A 178 -4.82 24.85 -13.22
C SER A 178 -5.57 25.75 -14.22
N THR A 179 -6.62 26.42 -13.77
CA THR A 179 -7.27 27.51 -14.51
C THR A 179 -6.39 28.75 -14.38
N VAL A 180 -5.24 28.76 -15.06
CA VAL A 180 -4.45 29.98 -15.24
C VAL A 180 -4.93 30.63 -16.53
N ASN A 181 -5.40 31.87 -16.42
CA ASN A 181 -5.77 32.69 -17.57
C ASN A 181 -4.53 32.93 -18.44
N ASP A 182 -4.70 32.72 -19.76
CA ASP A 182 -3.73 33.02 -20.81
C ASP A 182 -3.02 34.37 -20.60
N LYS A 183 -1.68 34.32 -20.54
CA LYS A 183 -0.71 35.19 -21.24
C LYS A 183 0.73 34.90 -20.76
N ASN A 184 1.49 34.16 -21.58
CA ASN A 184 2.97 33.96 -21.57
C ASN A 184 3.57 33.26 -20.33
N GLU A 185 4.42 32.24 -20.35
CA GLU A 185 5.20 31.46 -21.34
C GLU A 185 5.24 30.00 -20.83
N ASN A 186 5.87 29.05 -21.56
CA ASN A 186 6.21 27.67 -21.16
C ASN A 186 7.07 27.59 -19.87
N VAL A 187 6.60 28.12 -18.74
CA VAL A 187 7.30 28.25 -17.45
C VAL A 187 6.53 27.48 -16.38
N ILE A 188 7.28 26.69 -15.61
CA ILE A 188 6.75 25.88 -14.52
C ILE A 188 7.04 26.58 -13.21
N ASN A 189 5.99 27.03 -12.51
CA ASN A 189 6.04 27.67 -11.21
C ASN A 189 5.92 26.64 -10.09
N VAL A 190 6.99 26.55 -9.31
CA VAL A 190 7.15 25.61 -8.21
C VAL A 190 7.30 26.38 -6.92
N VAL A 191 6.59 25.98 -5.88
CA VAL A 191 6.89 26.39 -4.52
C VAL A 191 7.66 25.27 -3.84
N MET A 192 8.75 25.60 -3.16
CA MET A 192 9.53 24.65 -2.38
C MET A 192 9.51 25.07 -0.92
N PHE A 193 8.93 24.23 -0.06
CA PHE A 193 8.91 24.44 1.38
C PHE A 193 10.05 23.65 2.03
N LEU A 194 11.06 24.36 2.56
CA LEU A 194 12.18 23.74 3.26
C LEU A 194 12.36 24.35 4.66
N PRO A 195 12.62 23.54 5.70
CA PRO A 195 12.73 24.01 7.09
C PRO A 195 14.13 24.59 7.34
N PHE A 196 14.37 25.81 6.85
CA PHE A 196 15.64 26.51 7.10
C PHE A 196 15.71 27.10 8.50
N HIS A 197 14.56 27.29 9.16
CA HIS A 197 14.51 27.82 10.54
C HIS A 197 15.21 29.18 10.65
N THR A 198 14.95 30.08 9.70
CA THR A 198 15.67 31.37 9.53
C THR A 198 15.62 32.29 10.76
N GLU A 199 14.73 32.04 11.70
CA GLU A 199 14.53 32.83 12.92
C GLU A 199 15.50 32.48 14.05
N THR A 200 16.03 31.25 14.05
CA THR A 200 16.99 30.81 15.07
C THR A 200 18.40 30.71 14.49
N THR A 201 19.40 31.00 15.33
CA THR A 201 20.82 30.82 15.00
C THR A 201 21.38 29.51 15.56
N GLU A 202 20.59 28.77 16.33
CA GLU A 202 20.99 27.52 16.95
C GLU A 202 21.23 26.42 15.92
N LYS A 203 22.05 25.43 16.30
CA LYS A 203 22.27 24.24 15.49
C LYS A 203 20.94 23.49 15.39
N ASN A 204 20.50 23.26 14.16
CA ASN A 204 19.23 22.62 13.87
C ASN A 204 19.46 21.55 12.79
N GLU A 205 19.08 20.30 13.08
CA GLU A 205 19.28 19.18 12.17
C GLU A 205 18.40 19.28 10.93
N GLU A 206 17.15 19.75 11.08
CA GLU A 206 16.24 19.98 9.96
C GLU A 206 16.80 21.00 8.97
N ARG A 207 17.45 22.05 9.47
CA ARG A 207 18.16 23.03 8.63
C ARG A 207 19.29 22.38 7.84
N ASN A 208 20.03 21.45 8.42
CA ASN A 208 21.10 20.74 7.71
C ASN A 208 20.50 19.84 6.61
N ILE A 209 19.42 19.12 6.92
CA ILE A 209 18.66 18.33 5.93
C ILE A 209 18.15 19.23 4.80
N ALA A 210 17.56 20.39 5.13
CA ALA A 210 17.06 21.37 4.17
C ALA A 210 18.16 21.89 3.25
N LYS A 211 19.33 22.23 3.80
CA LYS A 211 20.50 22.69 3.02
C LYS A 211 21.00 21.61 2.06
N GLU A 212 21.13 20.37 2.52
CA GLU A 212 21.54 19.26 1.66
C GLU A 212 20.48 18.96 0.59
N PHE A 213 19.21 18.86 0.96
CA PHE A 213 18.14 18.65 -0.03
C PHE A 213 18.15 19.76 -1.09
N TYR A 214 18.27 21.01 -0.67
CA TYR A 214 18.31 22.15 -1.59
C TYR A 214 19.54 22.12 -2.50
N SER A 215 20.72 21.74 -2.01
CA SER A 215 21.92 21.65 -2.86
C SER A 215 21.76 20.59 -3.95
N GLY A 216 21.10 19.47 -3.65
CA GLY A 216 20.70 18.47 -4.62
C GLY A 216 19.69 18.99 -5.65
N ALA A 217 18.61 19.60 -5.15
CA ALA A 217 17.57 20.20 -5.97
C ALA A 217 18.11 21.28 -6.91
N PHE A 218 19.10 22.07 -6.45
CA PHE A 218 19.79 23.06 -7.26
C PHE A 218 20.45 22.44 -8.48
N ILE A 219 21.17 21.32 -8.33
CA ILE A 219 21.80 20.61 -9.47
C ILE A 219 20.75 20.04 -10.42
N ALA A 220 19.60 19.59 -9.90
CA ALA A 220 18.49 19.13 -10.73
C ALA A 220 17.89 20.27 -11.57
N LEU A 221 17.64 21.42 -10.95
CA LEU A 221 17.13 22.62 -11.61
C LEU A 221 18.10 23.14 -12.67
N ASP A 222 19.40 23.21 -12.36
CA ASP A 222 20.44 23.58 -13.32
C ASP A 222 20.46 22.60 -14.51
N SER A 223 20.38 21.29 -14.24
CA SER A 223 20.34 20.24 -15.27
C SER A 223 19.11 20.36 -16.17
N LEU A 224 17.94 20.70 -15.64
CA LEU A 224 16.71 20.90 -16.40
C LEU A 224 16.73 22.21 -17.19
N THR A 225 17.31 23.27 -16.63
CA THR A 225 17.48 24.56 -17.30
C THR A 225 18.40 24.42 -18.51
N ASN A 226 19.50 23.66 -18.37
CA ASN A 226 20.39 23.32 -19.48
C ASN A 226 19.73 22.44 -20.56
N LYS A 227 18.58 21.82 -20.26
CA LYS A 227 17.72 21.11 -21.24
C LYS A 227 16.64 22.00 -21.86
N GLY A 228 16.66 23.32 -21.60
CA GLY A 228 15.71 24.29 -22.12
C GLY A 228 14.39 24.38 -21.36
N ARG A 229 14.28 23.75 -20.17
CA ARG A 229 13.10 23.90 -19.31
C ARG A 229 13.15 25.28 -18.65
N LYS A 230 12.05 26.03 -18.72
CA LYS A 230 11.90 27.26 -17.94
C LYS A 230 11.16 26.93 -16.65
N ILE A 231 11.83 27.10 -15.52
CA ILE A 231 11.30 26.75 -14.21
C ILE A 231 11.51 27.97 -13.30
N ASN A 232 10.44 28.40 -12.64
CA ASN A 232 10.46 29.42 -11.61
C ASN A 232 10.26 28.74 -10.25
N VAL A 233 11.18 28.94 -9.32
CA VAL A 233 11.12 28.30 -8.00
C VAL A 233 11.05 29.37 -6.92
N ASN A 234 9.96 29.36 -6.16
CA ASN A 234 9.78 30.16 -4.96
C ASN A 234 10.13 29.32 -3.74
N LEU A 235 11.23 29.67 -3.07
CA LEU A 235 11.70 28.98 -1.88
C LEU A 235 11.11 29.63 -0.63
N LEU A 236 10.37 28.86 0.15
CA LEU A 236 9.70 29.31 1.37
C LEU A 236 10.20 28.51 2.58
N ASP A 237 10.45 29.22 3.67
CA ASP A 237 10.89 28.59 4.92
C ASP A 237 9.69 27.94 5.62
N SER A 238 9.77 26.64 5.86
CA SER A 238 8.76 25.89 6.60
C SER A 238 9.09 25.70 8.08
N GLY A 239 10.14 26.37 8.59
CA GLY A 239 10.77 26.19 9.91
C GLY A 239 9.81 25.92 11.07
N GLU A 240 9.50 26.93 11.88
CA GLU A 240 8.62 26.79 13.04
C GLU A 240 7.14 26.73 12.63
N ASP A 241 6.35 25.91 13.33
CA ASP A 241 4.95 25.60 12.98
C ASP A 241 4.08 26.85 12.83
N ASN A 242 4.24 27.86 13.69
CA ASN A 242 3.42 29.07 13.65
C ASN A 242 3.73 29.94 12.43
N LYS A 243 5.01 30.20 12.17
CA LYS A 243 5.46 30.96 10.99
C LYS A 243 5.11 30.24 9.69
N PHE A 244 5.25 28.92 9.69
CA PHE A 244 4.87 28.11 8.55
C PHE A 244 3.37 28.22 8.25
N LYS A 245 2.50 28.14 9.26
CA LYS A 245 1.06 28.38 9.10
C LYS A 245 0.73 29.78 8.62
N GLU A 246 1.44 30.80 9.12
CA GLU A 246 1.28 32.17 8.64
C GLU A 246 1.62 32.27 7.15
N THR A 247 2.80 31.78 6.75
CA THR A 247 3.26 31.75 5.35
C THR A 247 2.27 31.02 4.45
N LEU A 248 1.74 29.89 4.90
CA LEU A 248 0.74 29.10 4.17
C LEU A 248 -0.60 29.85 3.99
N ASN A 249 -0.93 30.79 4.88
CA ASN A 249 -2.15 31.59 4.79
C ASN A 249 -1.99 32.88 3.99
N THR A 250 -0.78 33.45 3.96
CA THR A 250 -0.52 34.75 3.32
C THR A 250 0.01 34.63 1.90
N TYR A 251 0.69 33.53 1.56
CA TYR A 251 1.24 33.32 0.22
C TYR A 251 0.14 33.05 -0.83
N ASP A 252 0.26 33.69 -2.00
CA ASP A 252 -0.65 33.46 -3.12
C ASP A 252 -0.20 32.27 -3.98
N PHE A 253 -0.96 31.17 -3.91
CA PHE A 253 -0.73 29.95 -4.69
C PHE A 253 -1.45 29.93 -6.04
N SER A 254 -2.11 31.01 -6.45
CA SER A 254 -2.93 31.06 -7.68
C SER A 254 -2.15 30.62 -8.94
N ASN A 255 -0.87 30.96 -9.01
CA ASN A 255 0.01 30.65 -10.14
C ASN A 255 0.90 29.42 -9.91
N THR A 256 0.79 28.75 -8.77
CA THR A 256 1.64 27.60 -8.41
C THR A 256 1.13 26.31 -9.05
N GLN A 257 2.00 25.60 -9.78
CA GLN A 257 1.64 24.32 -10.43
C GLN A 257 2.15 23.10 -9.67
N LEU A 258 3.18 23.26 -8.82
CA LEU A 258 3.75 22.18 -8.02
C LEU A 258 4.22 22.72 -6.67
N ILE A 259 4.03 21.94 -5.62
CA ILE A 259 4.67 22.17 -4.32
C ILE A 259 5.63 21.00 -4.05
N ILE A 260 6.88 21.29 -3.72
CA ILE A 260 7.87 20.32 -3.24
C ILE A 260 8.10 20.55 -1.76
N GLY A 261 7.87 19.51 -0.95
CA GLY A 261 7.88 19.62 0.50
C GLY A 261 6.55 20.14 1.08
N PRO A 262 6.48 20.42 2.39
CA PRO A 262 7.56 20.36 3.39
C PRO A 262 8.22 19.00 3.54
N LEU A 263 9.42 18.96 4.12
CA LEU A 263 10.21 17.72 4.21
C LEU A 263 9.63 16.69 5.21
N PHE A 264 8.81 17.15 6.17
CA PHE A 264 8.29 16.33 7.26
C PHE A 264 6.78 16.17 7.23
N LYS A 265 6.30 15.08 7.84
CA LYS A 265 4.90 14.64 7.82
C LYS A 265 3.89 15.69 8.26
N SER A 266 4.13 16.37 9.38
CA SER A 266 3.22 17.39 9.94
C SER A 266 3.02 18.57 8.97
N GLY A 267 4.11 19.03 8.36
CA GLY A 267 4.10 20.08 7.35
C GLY A 267 3.33 19.63 6.10
N ILE A 268 3.60 18.42 5.60
CA ILE A 268 2.88 17.84 4.45
C ILE A 268 1.37 17.80 4.71
N ILE A 269 0.94 17.30 5.87
CA ILE A 269 -0.48 17.24 6.25
C ILE A 269 -1.10 18.65 6.26
N SER A 270 -0.38 19.64 6.80
CA SER A 270 -0.84 21.03 6.87
C SER A 270 -1.07 21.63 5.47
N VAL A 271 -0.12 21.46 4.54
CA VAL A 271 -0.29 21.93 3.15
C VAL A 271 -1.39 21.16 2.45
N ALA A 272 -1.42 19.83 2.57
CA ALA A 272 -2.40 18.99 1.89
C ALA A 272 -3.83 19.23 2.38
N ASN A 273 -4.01 19.66 3.63
CA ASN A 273 -5.29 20.09 4.16
C ASN A 273 -5.74 21.44 3.57
N LYS A 274 -4.85 22.41 3.44
CA LYS A 274 -5.16 23.75 2.93
C LYS A 274 -5.32 23.79 1.41
N ILE A 275 -4.41 23.14 0.68
CA ILE A 275 -4.26 23.25 -0.76
C ILE A 275 -4.68 21.92 -1.39
N LYS A 276 -5.87 21.90 -2.01
CA LYS A 276 -6.44 20.65 -2.57
C LYS A 276 -6.17 20.40 -4.05
N LYS A 277 -5.88 21.45 -4.82
CA LYS A 277 -5.81 21.39 -6.29
C LYS A 277 -4.38 21.30 -6.85
N ILE A 278 -3.38 21.64 -6.04
CA ILE A 278 -1.98 21.66 -6.45
C ILE A 278 -1.33 20.33 -6.00
N PRO A 279 -0.63 19.62 -6.89
CA PRO A 279 0.18 18.46 -6.51
C PRO A 279 1.26 18.85 -5.50
N ILE A 280 1.38 18.06 -4.43
CA ILE A 280 2.36 18.25 -3.36
C ILE A 280 3.24 17.01 -3.30
N VAL A 281 4.54 17.20 -3.44
CA VAL A 281 5.53 16.13 -3.34
C VAL A 281 5.97 15.98 -1.89
N SER A 282 5.81 14.78 -1.34
CA SER A 282 6.44 14.37 -0.08
C SER A 282 7.76 13.65 -0.39
N PRO A 283 8.92 14.27 -0.12
CA PRO A 283 10.21 13.71 -0.57
C PRO A 283 10.69 12.52 0.25
N PHE A 284 10.39 12.50 1.56
CA PHE A 284 10.97 11.55 2.52
C PHE A 284 9.96 10.72 3.30
N THR A 285 8.66 10.99 3.16
CA THR A 285 7.66 10.37 4.03
C THR A 285 6.56 9.70 3.23
N SER A 286 6.42 8.41 3.44
CA SER A 286 5.26 7.62 3.03
C SER A 286 4.64 6.98 4.28
N SER A 287 3.34 7.17 4.49
CA SER A 287 2.61 6.49 5.57
C SER A 287 1.15 6.33 5.19
N ASP A 288 0.46 5.37 5.80
CA ASP A 288 -0.94 5.04 5.48
C ASP A 288 -1.92 6.21 5.69
N GLU A 289 -1.58 7.14 6.59
CA GLU A 289 -2.33 8.38 6.76
C GLU A 289 -2.26 9.27 5.51
N LEU A 290 -1.07 9.38 4.90
CA LEU A 290 -0.83 10.21 3.72
C LEU A 290 -1.49 9.65 2.46
N ASP A 291 -1.79 8.35 2.42
CA ASP A 291 -2.46 7.69 1.29
C ASP A 291 -3.85 8.28 0.98
N ASN A 292 -4.46 8.96 1.95
CA ASN A 292 -5.80 9.52 1.84
C ASN A 292 -5.86 10.85 1.07
N TYR A 293 -4.73 11.44 0.74
CA TYR A 293 -4.68 12.78 0.15
C TYR A 293 -4.54 12.72 -1.37
N SER A 294 -5.60 13.08 -2.09
CA SER A 294 -5.68 13.01 -3.56
C SER A 294 -4.61 13.79 -4.33
N ASN A 295 -4.00 14.77 -3.67
CA ASN A 295 -3.04 15.73 -4.21
C ASN A 295 -1.61 15.46 -3.75
N LEU A 296 -1.36 14.40 -2.97
CA LEU A 296 0.01 14.02 -2.59
C LEU A 296 0.65 13.09 -3.62
N ILE A 297 1.96 13.27 -3.77
CA ILE A 297 2.87 12.39 -4.50
C ILE A 297 3.97 11.97 -3.53
N LEU A 298 3.95 10.70 -3.13
CA LEU A 298 4.82 10.12 -2.12
C LEU A 298 6.00 9.43 -2.81
N TYR A 299 7.19 10.04 -2.70
CA TYR A 299 8.41 9.57 -3.36
C TYR A 299 9.10 8.44 -2.59
N ASP A 300 8.98 8.45 -1.27
CA ASP A 300 9.55 7.41 -0.43
C ASP A 300 8.86 6.06 -0.69
N THR A 301 9.65 5.02 -0.89
CA THR A 301 9.13 3.69 -1.22
C THR A 301 8.74 2.96 0.05
N LYS A 302 7.47 2.62 0.21
CA LYS A 302 7.00 1.88 1.40
C LYS A 302 7.65 0.50 1.52
N ASP A 303 7.85 0.05 2.75
CA ASP A 303 8.44 -1.25 3.09
C ASP A 303 7.72 -2.43 2.43
N GLN A 304 6.40 -2.35 2.26
CA GLN A 304 5.65 -3.42 1.59
C GLN A 304 6.07 -3.56 0.12
N ILE A 305 6.36 -2.45 -0.56
CA ILE A 305 6.85 -2.47 -1.94
C ILE A 305 8.29 -3.00 -1.98
N LEU A 306 9.15 -2.59 -1.04
CA LEU A 306 10.50 -3.13 -0.92
C LEU A 306 10.47 -4.65 -0.72
N ALA A 307 9.62 -5.12 0.20
CA ALA A 307 9.42 -6.52 0.51
C ALA A 307 8.92 -7.33 -0.70
N GLU A 308 7.95 -6.81 -1.45
CA GLU A 308 7.46 -7.45 -2.68
C GLU A 308 8.58 -7.64 -3.70
N LYS A 309 9.34 -6.58 -4.00
CA LYS A 309 10.44 -6.62 -4.97
C LYS A 309 11.58 -7.53 -4.52
N LEU A 310 11.90 -7.52 -3.24
CA LEU A 310 12.94 -8.38 -2.67
C LEU A 310 12.53 -9.86 -2.71
N VAL A 311 11.28 -10.17 -2.33
CA VAL A 311 10.74 -11.54 -2.39
C VAL A 311 10.65 -12.01 -3.85
N GLU A 312 10.27 -11.14 -4.79
CA GLU A 312 10.30 -11.46 -6.22
C GLU A 312 11.70 -11.86 -6.70
N GLU A 313 12.74 -11.12 -6.29
CA GLU A 313 14.13 -11.44 -6.64
C GLU A 313 14.57 -12.76 -6.00
N MET A 314 14.33 -12.93 -4.70
CA MET A 314 14.64 -14.15 -3.95
C MET A 314 14.02 -15.40 -4.61
N MET A 315 12.75 -15.31 -4.98
CA MET A 315 11.99 -16.46 -5.49
C MET A 315 12.46 -16.97 -6.85
N LYS A 316 13.31 -16.23 -7.57
CA LYS A 316 13.92 -16.70 -8.83
C LYS A 316 14.85 -17.89 -8.64
N LYS A 317 15.53 -17.99 -7.48
CA LYS A 317 16.49 -19.06 -7.16
C LYS A 317 16.03 -19.96 -6.02
N TYR A 318 14.97 -19.57 -5.30
CA TYR A 318 14.45 -20.33 -4.17
C TYR A 318 13.85 -21.67 -4.60
N SER A 319 14.35 -22.77 -4.03
CA SER A 319 14.00 -24.14 -4.43
C SER A 319 13.12 -24.86 -3.40
N GLY A 320 13.01 -24.35 -2.18
CA GLY A 320 12.20 -24.94 -1.10
C GLY A 320 12.91 -25.03 0.25
N GLU A 321 14.05 -24.36 0.36
CA GLU A 321 14.89 -24.27 1.55
C GLU A 321 14.12 -23.65 2.73
N LYS A 322 14.52 -23.99 3.95
CA LYS A 322 13.96 -23.36 5.14
C LYS A 322 14.28 -21.86 5.17
N ILE A 323 13.29 -21.04 5.51
CA ILE A 323 13.43 -19.58 5.61
C ILE A 323 13.36 -19.15 7.07
N TYR A 324 14.36 -18.39 7.52
CA TYR A 324 14.30 -17.62 8.75
C TYR A 324 14.01 -16.16 8.42
N ILE A 325 13.08 -15.55 9.12
CA ILE A 325 12.83 -14.11 9.05
C ILE A 325 13.21 -13.53 10.41
N LEU A 326 14.29 -12.75 10.42
CA LEU A 326 14.79 -12.04 11.59
C LEU A 326 14.24 -10.62 11.57
N TYR A 327 13.61 -10.19 12.65
CA TYR A 327 13.01 -8.85 12.73
C TYR A 327 13.14 -8.25 14.14
N ASP A 328 13.09 -6.92 14.21
CA ASP A 328 13.05 -6.18 15.48
C ASP A 328 11.60 -5.90 15.92
N ASN A 329 11.41 -5.13 16.98
CA ASN A 329 10.07 -4.80 17.48
C ASN A 329 9.34 -3.76 16.61
N ASP A 330 10.07 -2.95 15.85
CA ASP A 330 9.49 -1.88 15.03
C ASP A 330 8.97 -2.43 13.69
N HIS A 331 9.51 -3.56 13.24
CA HIS A 331 9.19 -4.16 11.93
C HIS A 331 8.35 -5.45 12.01
N VAL A 332 7.65 -5.69 13.12
CA VAL A 332 6.78 -6.87 13.31
C VAL A 332 5.77 -7.01 12.16
N GLU A 333 5.09 -5.93 11.79
CA GLU A 333 4.07 -5.98 10.74
C GLU A 333 4.66 -6.31 9.37
N VAL A 334 5.84 -5.76 9.06
CA VAL A 334 6.58 -6.03 7.81
C VAL A 334 7.07 -7.48 7.77
N ALA A 335 7.52 -8.05 8.90
CA ALA A 335 7.91 -9.46 8.97
C ALA A 335 6.75 -10.42 8.70
N HIS A 336 5.58 -10.16 9.30
CA HIS A 336 4.38 -10.92 9.00
C HIS A 336 3.89 -10.70 7.56
N TYR A 337 4.09 -9.51 7.00
CA TYR A 337 3.82 -9.22 5.59
C TYR A 337 4.68 -10.09 4.66
N VAL A 338 6.00 -10.11 4.87
CA VAL A 338 6.95 -10.93 4.10
C VAL A 338 6.62 -12.43 4.20
N LYS A 339 6.33 -12.93 5.42
CA LYS A 339 5.88 -14.32 5.62
C LYS A 339 4.66 -14.64 4.76
N SER A 340 3.70 -13.75 4.72
CA SER A 340 2.47 -13.93 3.96
C SER A 340 2.70 -13.90 2.45
N LEU A 341 3.54 -12.98 1.97
CA LEU A 341 3.97 -12.92 0.56
C LEU A 341 4.60 -14.23 0.10
N LEU A 342 5.53 -14.79 0.90
CA LEU A 342 6.19 -16.05 0.59
C LEU A 342 5.19 -17.21 0.48
N LEU A 343 4.29 -17.34 1.47
CA LEU A 343 3.26 -18.40 1.49
C LEU A 343 2.26 -18.27 0.34
N ASN A 344 1.97 -17.05 -0.13
CA ASN A 344 1.13 -16.81 -1.30
C ASN A 344 1.84 -17.23 -2.59
N LYS A 345 3.15 -16.98 -2.72
CA LYS A 345 3.93 -17.36 -3.93
C LYS A 345 4.23 -18.86 -4.01
N LYS A 346 4.45 -19.55 -2.89
CA LYS A 346 4.68 -21.00 -2.88
C LYS A 346 4.08 -21.64 -1.62
N LYS A 347 3.26 -22.68 -1.84
CA LYS A 347 2.63 -23.43 -0.74
C LYS A 347 3.67 -24.29 -0.02
N ASN A 348 3.44 -24.52 1.28
CA ASN A 348 4.22 -25.41 2.15
C ASN A 348 5.70 -25.01 2.33
N ILE A 349 6.00 -23.71 2.36
CA ILE A 349 7.32 -23.25 2.78
C ILE A 349 7.46 -23.36 4.31
N GLU A 350 8.59 -23.89 4.79
CA GLU A 350 8.97 -23.82 6.19
C GLU A 350 9.54 -22.43 6.50
N ILE A 351 8.80 -21.62 7.27
CA ILE A 351 9.19 -20.27 7.66
C ILE A 351 9.22 -20.16 9.19
N VAL A 352 10.33 -19.67 9.72
CA VAL A 352 10.50 -19.36 11.15
C VAL A 352 10.64 -17.84 11.32
N LEU A 353 9.71 -17.24 12.06
CA LEU A 353 9.83 -15.87 12.56
C LEU A 353 10.67 -15.89 13.84
N THR A 354 11.68 -15.05 13.95
CA THR A 354 12.47 -14.88 15.18
C THR A 354 12.95 -13.44 15.34
N GLN A 355 13.18 -13.04 16.60
CA GLN A 355 13.82 -11.77 16.97
C GLN A 355 15.25 -12.00 17.51
N LYS A 356 15.76 -13.23 17.41
CA LYS A 356 17.07 -13.65 17.95
C LYS A 356 17.92 -14.24 16.84
N ALA A 357 19.13 -13.71 16.69
CA ALA A 357 20.07 -14.16 15.68
C ALA A 357 20.47 -15.62 15.87
N GLU A 358 20.52 -16.10 17.11
CA GLU A 358 20.98 -17.42 17.51
C GLU A 358 20.01 -18.56 17.10
N ASP A 359 18.75 -18.22 16.81
CA ASP A 359 17.76 -19.18 16.34
C ASP A 359 18.03 -19.63 14.89
N ILE A 360 18.77 -18.81 14.14
CA ILE A 360 19.13 -19.08 12.75
C ILE A 360 20.32 -20.03 12.74
N LYS A 361 20.10 -21.22 12.19
CA LYS A 361 21.13 -22.26 12.06
C LYS A 361 20.78 -23.24 10.94
N PRO A 362 21.74 -23.61 10.07
CA PRO A 362 21.54 -24.67 9.11
C PRO A 362 21.45 -26.01 9.85
N GLN A 363 20.65 -26.93 9.32
CA GLN A 363 20.52 -28.28 9.87
C GLN A 363 21.49 -29.22 9.15
N GLN A 364 22.24 -30.00 9.93
CA GLN A 364 23.12 -31.03 9.38
C GLN A 364 22.30 -32.27 9.02
N ASN A 365 22.54 -32.81 7.83
CA ASN A 365 22.03 -34.10 7.41
C ASN A 365 22.82 -35.21 8.09
N LEU A 366 22.12 -36.09 8.82
CA LEU A 366 22.76 -37.15 9.61
C LEU A 366 23.49 -38.20 8.75
N VAL A 367 23.11 -38.34 7.47
CA VAL A 367 23.68 -39.33 6.55
C VAL A 367 24.85 -38.73 5.78
N THR A 368 24.64 -37.61 5.09
CA THR A 368 25.69 -37.00 4.26
C THR A 368 26.69 -36.17 5.07
N GLN A 369 26.35 -35.83 6.33
CA GLN A 369 27.09 -34.88 7.18
C GLN A 369 27.14 -33.45 6.61
N GLU A 370 26.49 -33.20 5.47
CA GLU A 370 26.37 -31.89 4.85
C GLU A 370 25.28 -31.07 5.52
N TYR A 371 25.37 -29.74 5.40
CA TYR A 371 24.37 -28.84 5.94
C TYR A 371 23.38 -28.43 4.87
N ASN A 372 22.09 -28.49 5.19
CA ASN A 372 21.05 -28.00 4.30
C ASN A 372 21.16 -26.47 4.17
N LYS A 373 21.14 -25.97 2.93
CA LYS A 373 21.05 -24.54 2.66
C LYS A 373 19.79 -23.96 3.30
N ILE A 374 19.93 -22.80 3.94
CA ILE A 374 18.82 -22.00 4.45
C ILE A 374 18.82 -20.61 3.84
N TYR A 375 17.66 -19.95 3.87
CA TYR A 375 17.54 -18.52 3.58
C TYR A 375 17.31 -17.77 4.88
N SER A 376 17.92 -16.60 5.02
CA SER A 376 17.59 -15.65 6.08
C SER A 376 17.16 -14.33 5.46
N ILE A 377 16.05 -13.78 5.96
CA ILE A 377 15.54 -12.46 5.58
C ILE A 377 15.61 -11.58 6.82
N ILE A 378 16.44 -10.54 6.79
CA ILE A 378 16.59 -9.58 7.88
C ILE A 378 15.67 -8.40 7.60
N ILE A 379 14.80 -8.06 8.54
CA ILE A 379 13.84 -6.96 8.48
C ILE A 379 14.04 -6.12 9.74
N SER A 380 15.14 -5.36 9.74
CA SER A 380 15.57 -4.56 10.88
C SER A 380 16.60 -3.54 10.42
N GLU A 381 16.49 -2.31 10.92
CA GLU A 381 17.55 -1.29 10.83
C GLU A 381 18.37 -1.21 12.14
N ASP A 382 17.99 -1.97 13.18
CA ASP A 382 18.73 -2.03 14.45
C ASP A 382 20.14 -2.61 14.27
N ASN A 383 21.15 -1.79 14.58
CA ASN A 383 22.56 -2.15 14.41
C ASN A 383 23.02 -3.26 15.37
N ASN A 384 22.39 -3.41 16.54
CA ASN A 384 22.80 -4.44 17.51
C ASN A 384 22.32 -5.81 17.05
N LEU A 385 21.06 -5.93 16.67
CA LEU A 385 20.47 -7.14 16.11
C LEU A 385 21.22 -7.56 14.84
N LEU A 386 21.51 -6.61 13.95
CA LEU A 386 22.25 -6.89 12.74
C LEU A 386 23.70 -7.30 13.02
N THR A 387 24.37 -6.68 13.99
CA THR A 387 25.71 -7.09 14.42
C THR A 387 25.72 -8.52 14.96
N ASN A 388 24.75 -8.88 15.81
CA ASN A 388 24.62 -10.24 16.34
C ASN A 388 24.37 -11.26 15.22
N TYR A 389 23.50 -10.92 14.27
CA TYR A 389 23.26 -11.73 13.09
C TYR A 389 24.52 -11.94 12.25
N LEU A 390 25.23 -10.86 11.90
CA LEU A 390 26.44 -10.93 11.09
C LEU A 390 27.56 -11.72 11.80
N ASN A 391 27.70 -11.57 13.12
CA ASN A 391 28.62 -12.37 13.93
C ASN A 391 28.26 -13.86 13.94
N ASN A 392 26.97 -14.21 13.92
CA ASN A 392 26.53 -15.60 13.87
C ASN A 392 26.89 -16.27 12.53
N ILE A 393 26.71 -15.56 11.41
CA ILE A 393 26.85 -16.15 10.07
C ILE A 393 28.27 -16.09 9.46
N ILE A 394 29.17 -15.27 10.01
CA ILE A 394 30.45 -14.96 9.35
C ILE A 394 31.35 -16.19 9.13
N ASN A 395 31.22 -17.20 9.97
CA ASN A 395 32.01 -18.43 9.91
C ASN A 395 31.36 -19.56 9.11
N TRP A 396 30.17 -19.35 8.55
CA TRP A 396 29.44 -20.39 7.79
C TRP A 396 29.94 -20.51 6.36
N ASN A 397 29.78 -21.67 5.74
CA ASN A 397 30.11 -21.90 4.34
C ASN A 397 29.04 -21.31 3.40
N THR A 398 29.42 -20.93 2.18
CA THR A 398 28.55 -20.22 1.21
C THR A 398 27.37 -21.05 0.70
N ASP A 399 27.48 -22.37 0.76
CA ASP A 399 26.43 -23.34 0.45
C ASP A 399 25.37 -23.45 1.57
N GLN A 400 25.70 -23.03 2.80
CA GLN A 400 24.81 -23.15 3.96
C GLN A 400 23.76 -22.04 4.04
N LEU A 401 24.01 -20.86 3.44
CA LEU A 401 23.20 -19.67 3.67
C LEU A 401 23.04 -18.81 2.41
N GLN A 402 21.80 -18.38 2.14
CA GLN A 402 21.51 -17.21 1.32
C GLN A 402 20.98 -16.09 2.22
N PRO A 403 21.80 -15.07 2.55
CA PRO A 403 21.35 -13.94 3.34
C PRO A 403 20.67 -12.91 2.44
N ILE A 404 19.59 -12.33 2.98
CA ILE A 404 18.77 -11.32 2.33
C ILE A 404 18.41 -10.25 3.37
N SER A 405 18.58 -8.98 3.07
CA SER A 405 18.19 -7.88 3.97
C SER A 405 17.15 -6.98 3.33
N LEU A 406 16.08 -6.64 4.03
CA LEU A 406 15.12 -5.68 3.53
C LEU A 406 15.74 -4.29 3.42
N TYR A 407 16.62 -3.91 4.36
CA TYR A 407 17.26 -2.60 4.39
C TYR A 407 18.75 -2.72 4.14
N TYR A 408 19.33 -1.70 3.52
CA TYR A 408 20.78 -1.48 3.53
C TYR A 408 21.26 -1.13 4.94
N SER A 409 22.47 -1.56 5.29
CA SER A 409 23.18 -1.12 6.48
C SER A 409 24.64 -0.86 6.15
N SER A 410 25.22 0.18 6.76
CA SER A 410 26.65 0.47 6.66
C SER A 410 27.53 -0.66 7.24
N LEU A 411 26.96 -1.58 8.03
CA LEU A 411 27.65 -2.78 8.47
C LEU A 411 27.98 -3.72 7.30
N PHE A 412 27.28 -3.65 6.18
CA PHE A 412 27.58 -4.46 4.99
C PHE A 412 28.90 -4.07 4.34
N ASP A 413 29.30 -2.81 4.47
CA ASP A 413 30.57 -2.29 3.97
C ASP A 413 31.72 -2.43 4.99
N ASN A 414 31.41 -2.86 6.21
CA ASN A 414 32.43 -3.07 7.22
C ASN A 414 33.41 -4.16 6.76
N LYS A 415 34.72 -3.88 6.83
CA LYS A 415 35.79 -4.82 6.41
C LYS A 415 35.68 -6.19 7.08
N LYS A 416 35.11 -6.26 8.28
CA LYS A 416 34.88 -7.53 8.98
C LYS A 416 33.88 -8.42 8.22
N TYR A 417 32.79 -7.87 7.68
CA TYR A 417 31.68 -8.63 7.12
C TYR A 417 31.63 -8.62 5.59
N SER A 418 32.02 -7.51 4.95
CA SER A 418 31.89 -7.24 3.51
C SER A 418 32.38 -8.37 2.61
N GLY A 419 33.60 -8.89 2.84
CA GLY A 419 34.14 -9.99 2.05
C GLY A 419 33.29 -11.26 2.12
N LYS A 420 32.77 -11.58 3.32
CA LYS A 420 31.92 -12.75 3.52
C LYS A 420 30.52 -12.55 2.93
N LEU A 421 29.96 -11.36 3.04
CA LEU A 421 28.67 -11.00 2.44
C LEU A 421 28.73 -11.01 0.91
N LEU A 422 29.87 -10.63 0.33
CA LEU A 422 30.16 -10.77 -1.09
C LEU A 422 30.19 -12.24 -1.51
N ASP A 423 30.87 -13.11 -0.74
CA ASP A 423 30.92 -14.55 -1.00
C ASP A 423 29.53 -15.21 -0.90
N PHE A 424 28.70 -14.80 0.06
CA PHE A 424 27.30 -15.25 0.16
C PHE A 424 26.40 -14.70 -0.94
N GLY A 425 26.84 -13.65 -1.64
CA GLY A 425 26.03 -12.91 -2.58
C GLY A 425 24.79 -12.29 -1.93
N LEU A 426 24.98 -11.55 -0.82
CA LEU A 426 23.92 -10.86 -0.09
C LEU A 426 23.01 -10.09 -1.06
N ILE A 427 21.71 -10.27 -0.89
CA ILE A 427 20.68 -9.50 -1.60
C ILE A 427 20.08 -8.50 -0.62
N TYR A 428 19.97 -7.23 -1.00
CA TYR A 428 19.27 -6.26 -0.17
C TYR A 428 18.52 -5.21 -0.99
N SER A 429 17.56 -4.53 -0.37
CA SER A 429 16.92 -3.37 -0.98
C SER A 429 17.57 -2.08 -0.49
N ASP A 430 17.70 -1.10 -1.39
CA ASP A 430 18.20 0.23 -1.06
C ASP A 430 17.53 1.28 -1.95
N THR A 431 16.99 2.32 -1.33
CA THR A 431 16.38 3.48 -2.01
C THR A 431 17.37 4.64 -2.17
N LYS A 432 18.56 4.52 -1.59
CA LYS A 432 19.59 5.56 -1.46
C LYS A 432 20.91 5.16 -2.15
N TYR A 433 21.04 3.95 -2.68
CA TYR A 433 22.24 3.49 -3.38
C TYR A 433 22.46 4.19 -4.73
N VAL A 434 23.58 4.88 -4.86
CA VAL A 434 24.01 5.50 -6.13
C VAL A 434 25.08 4.63 -6.79
N ASN A 435 24.84 4.28 -8.06
CA ASN A 435 25.86 3.61 -8.88
C ASN A 435 26.92 4.62 -9.34
N GLU A 436 28.03 4.73 -8.62
CA GLU A 436 29.10 5.67 -8.93
C GLU A 436 29.85 5.38 -10.25
N TYR A 437 29.61 4.22 -10.88
CA TYR A 437 30.21 3.88 -12.18
C TYR A 437 29.36 4.31 -13.38
N GLY A 438 28.11 4.71 -13.15
CA GLY A 438 27.22 5.14 -14.21
C GLY A 438 27.61 6.50 -14.79
N PHE A 439 27.52 6.65 -16.12
CA PHE A 439 27.93 7.89 -16.80
C PHE A 439 27.12 9.12 -16.33
N ASN A 440 25.80 8.97 -16.19
CA ASN A 440 24.94 10.06 -15.75
C ASN A 440 25.17 10.38 -14.27
N GLU A 441 25.37 9.36 -13.44
CA GLU A 441 25.66 9.46 -12.02
C GLU A 441 26.97 10.21 -11.79
N GLN A 442 28.06 9.82 -12.48
CA GLN A 442 29.34 10.53 -12.41
C GLN A 442 29.23 11.97 -12.89
N LYS A 443 28.52 12.20 -14.01
CA LYS A 443 28.30 13.56 -14.52
C LYS A 443 27.63 14.44 -13.47
N THR A 444 26.58 13.95 -12.83
CA THR A 444 25.84 14.69 -11.81
C THR A 444 26.66 14.88 -10.52
N ILE A 445 27.35 13.83 -10.04
CA ILE A 445 28.23 13.91 -8.86
C ILE A 445 29.37 14.92 -9.11
N ASN A 446 29.96 14.92 -10.30
CA ASN A 446 31.02 15.86 -10.65
C ASN A 446 30.51 17.30 -10.75
N ALA A 447 29.31 17.50 -11.31
CA ALA A 447 28.66 18.82 -11.33
C ALA A 447 28.40 19.33 -9.90
N TYR A 448 27.92 18.45 -9.01
CA TYR A 448 27.71 18.76 -7.60
C TYR A 448 29.04 19.14 -6.91
N LYS A 449 30.09 18.31 -7.05
CA LYS A 449 31.43 18.57 -6.50
C LYS A 449 32.00 19.89 -6.99
N LYS A 450 31.85 20.19 -8.29
CA LYS A 450 32.30 21.47 -8.87
C LYS A 450 31.56 22.67 -8.27
N LYS A 451 30.27 22.53 -7.98
CA LYS A 451 29.44 23.63 -7.46
C LYS A 451 29.62 23.85 -5.96
N PHE A 452 29.73 22.78 -5.18
CA PHE A 452 29.68 22.83 -3.71
C PHE A 452 30.98 22.41 -3.02
N CYS A 453 32.02 22.07 -3.78
CA CYS A 453 33.32 21.63 -3.27
C CYS A 453 33.26 20.43 -2.31
N ASN A 454 32.21 19.60 -2.43
CA ASN A 454 32.00 18.43 -1.57
C ASN A 454 31.25 17.32 -2.32
N THR A 455 31.33 16.08 -1.82
CA THR A 455 30.47 14.98 -2.29
C THR A 455 29.01 15.20 -1.85
N PRO A 456 28.03 14.81 -2.67
CA PRO A 456 26.64 14.90 -2.26
C PRO A 456 26.35 13.92 -1.11
N GLY A 457 25.75 14.44 -0.03
CA GLY A 457 25.20 13.61 1.04
C GLY A 457 23.90 12.93 0.64
N LYS A 458 23.39 12.03 1.50
CA LYS A 458 22.17 11.26 1.23
C LYS A 458 20.94 12.15 0.95
N TYR A 459 20.81 13.29 1.63
CA TYR A 459 19.68 14.19 1.43
C TYR A 459 19.83 15.02 0.15
N ALA A 460 21.07 15.33 -0.27
CA ALA A 460 21.34 15.95 -1.55
C ALA A 460 21.03 15.03 -2.73
N ILE A 461 21.33 13.74 -2.61
CA ILE A 461 20.94 12.75 -3.62
C ILE A 461 19.42 12.72 -3.79
N VAL A 462 18.66 12.64 -2.69
CA VAL A 462 17.19 12.68 -2.74
C VAL A 462 16.67 14.01 -3.29
N GLY A 463 17.29 15.13 -2.90
CA GLY A 463 16.96 16.46 -3.42
C GLY A 463 17.10 16.56 -4.95
N PHE A 464 18.16 15.98 -5.51
CA PHE A 464 18.33 15.88 -6.95
C PHE A 464 17.27 14.98 -7.56
N ASP A 465 17.15 13.73 -7.07
CA ASP A 465 16.29 12.70 -7.64
C ASP A 465 14.82 13.14 -7.69
N VAL A 466 14.28 13.61 -6.57
CA VAL A 466 12.89 14.03 -6.43
C VAL A 466 12.59 15.23 -7.34
N THR A 467 13.44 16.26 -7.27
CA THR A 467 13.23 17.51 -8.02
C THR A 467 13.36 17.28 -9.52
N TYR A 468 14.39 16.53 -9.94
CA TYR A 468 14.60 16.23 -11.34
C TYR A 468 13.46 15.39 -11.91
N ASP A 469 13.08 14.32 -11.20
CA ASP A 469 12.07 13.38 -11.65
C ASP A 469 10.70 14.05 -11.82
N ILE A 470 10.20 14.74 -10.79
CA ILE A 470 8.85 15.31 -10.85
C ILE A 470 8.74 16.38 -11.94
N LEU A 471 9.74 17.26 -12.04
CA LEU A 471 9.74 18.32 -13.05
C LEU A 471 9.93 17.75 -14.45
N ASN A 472 10.68 16.67 -14.61
CA ASN A 472 10.82 15.97 -15.89
C ASN A 472 9.52 15.25 -16.32
N ARG A 473 8.63 14.89 -15.39
CA ARG A 473 7.29 14.32 -15.69
C ARG A 473 6.26 15.36 -16.09
N MET A 474 6.43 16.61 -15.67
CA MET A 474 5.55 17.72 -16.06
C MET A 474 5.78 18.09 -17.53
N ASP A 475 4.71 18.42 -18.24
CA ASP A 475 4.85 19.06 -19.55
C ASP A 475 5.38 20.52 -19.43
N ASN A 476 5.55 21.20 -20.56
CA ASN A 476 6.05 22.58 -20.57
C ASN A 476 5.10 23.60 -19.94
N ASN A 477 3.83 23.24 -19.74
CA ASN A 477 2.81 24.07 -19.10
C ASN A 477 2.65 23.73 -17.61
N GLY A 478 3.47 22.83 -17.07
CA GLY A 478 3.39 22.40 -15.68
C GLY A 478 2.22 21.45 -15.40
N ILE A 479 1.73 20.72 -16.40
CA ILE A 479 0.66 19.73 -16.22
C ILE A 479 1.28 18.34 -15.99
N LEU A 480 0.80 17.65 -14.95
CA LEU A 480 1.09 16.24 -14.70
C LEU A 480 -0.02 15.38 -15.29
N TYR A 481 0.36 14.36 -16.07
CA TYR A 481 -0.56 13.38 -16.63
C TYR A 481 -0.34 12.01 -16.02
N ASP A 482 -1.42 11.26 -15.83
CA ASP A 482 -1.39 9.89 -15.29
C ASP A 482 -0.38 8.98 -15.98
N LYS A 483 -0.26 9.07 -17.32
CA LYS A 483 0.67 8.23 -18.09
C LYS A 483 2.13 8.48 -17.73
N TYR A 484 2.51 9.74 -17.46
CA TYR A 484 3.87 10.10 -17.08
C TYR A 484 4.15 9.81 -15.60
N MET A 485 3.13 9.75 -14.75
CA MET A 485 3.29 9.28 -13.38
C MET A 485 3.54 7.77 -13.33
N LYS A 486 2.82 7.00 -14.16
CA LYS A 486 2.92 5.53 -14.20
C LYS A 486 4.18 5.00 -14.91
N SER A 487 4.88 5.82 -15.70
CA SER A 487 6.11 5.38 -16.37
C SER A 487 7.26 5.23 -15.39
N GLU A 488 8.03 4.14 -15.51
CA GLU A 488 9.28 3.98 -14.74
C GLU A 488 10.33 5.00 -15.19
N ALA A 489 10.95 5.67 -14.23
CA ALA A 489 12.13 6.50 -14.42
C ALA A 489 13.23 6.07 -13.44
N LYS A 490 14.47 6.02 -13.92
CA LYS A 490 15.66 5.74 -13.09
C LYS A 490 16.37 7.05 -12.80
N GLN A 491 16.61 7.33 -11.52
CA GLN A 491 17.37 8.50 -11.08
C GLN A 491 18.69 8.05 -10.43
N LEU A 492 19.38 8.89 -9.65
CA LEU A 492 20.69 8.54 -9.10
C LEU A 492 20.58 7.37 -8.13
N SER A 493 19.67 7.45 -7.16
CA SER A 493 19.57 6.46 -6.07
C SER A 493 18.44 5.47 -6.21
N ASN A 494 17.32 5.89 -6.80
CA ASN A 494 16.12 5.04 -6.84
C ASN A 494 15.54 4.91 -8.26
N LYS A 495 14.47 4.12 -8.35
CA LYS A 495 13.52 4.10 -9.45
C LYS A 495 12.20 4.70 -8.99
N TYR A 496 11.55 5.43 -9.87
CA TYR A 496 10.25 6.05 -9.61
C TYR A 496 9.22 5.62 -10.63
N SER A 497 8.14 5.04 -10.14
CA SER A 497 6.96 4.67 -10.92
C SER A 497 5.76 4.76 -9.99
N PHE A 498 4.78 5.58 -10.32
CA PHE A 498 3.71 5.90 -9.37
C PHE A 498 2.40 5.23 -9.74
N ILE A 499 1.70 4.74 -8.71
CA ILE A 499 0.29 4.33 -8.83
C ILE A 499 -0.56 5.15 -7.88
N ARG A 500 -1.83 5.33 -8.25
CA ARG A 500 -2.82 5.90 -7.36
C ARG A 500 -3.25 4.82 -6.38
N ILE A 501 -2.97 5.01 -5.08
CA ILE A 501 -3.23 4.00 -4.05
C ILE A 501 -4.72 3.64 -3.99
N LYS A 502 -5.57 4.65 -4.18
CA LYS A 502 -7.01 4.50 -4.28
C LYS A 502 -7.63 5.65 -5.07
N ASN A 503 -8.90 5.49 -5.46
CA ASN A 503 -9.71 6.63 -5.92
C ASN A 503 -9.60 7.78 -4.92
N ASN A 504 -9.22 8.96 -5.41
CA ASN A 504 -8.95 10.15 -4.59
C ASN A 504 -7.87 9.97 -3.49
N GLY A 505 -7.01 8.95 -3.57
CA GLY A 505 -5.82 8.80 -2.72
C GLY A 505 -4.55 9.38 -3.32
N ALA A 506 -3.44 9.28 -2.61
CA ALA A 506 -2.14 9.75 -3.05
C ALA A 506 -1.60 8.93 -4.25
N TRP A 507 -0.66 9.52 -4.97
CA TRP A 507 0.26 8.79 -5.83
C TRP A 507 1.41 8.25 -4.98
N ALA A 508 1.66 6.95 -5.00
CA ALA A 508 2.77 6.34 -4.26
C ALA A 508 3.77 5.67 -5.20
N ASN A 509 5.05 5.85 -4.89
CA ASN A 509 6.12 5.18 -5.60
C ASN A 509 6.03 3.64 -5.43
N GLN A 510 6.19 2.93 -6.55
CA GLN A 510 6.23 1.48 -6.67
C GLN A 510 7.62 0.99 -7.12
N GLY A 511 8.54 1.93 -7.39
CA GLY A 511 9.90 1.64 -7.77
C GLY A 511 10.78 1.37 -6.55
N ALA A 512 11.67 0.41 -6.71
CA ALA A 512 12.73 0.08 -5.76
C ALA A 512 13.95 -0.47 -6.51
N ARG A 513 15.13 -0.42 -5.88
CA ARG A 513 16.30 -1.16 -6.34
C ARG A 513 16.54 -2.34 -5.40
N ILE A 514 16.78 -3.49 -6.01
CA ILE A 514 17.31 -4.67 -5.34
C ILE A 514 18.76 -4.79 -5.79
N ILE A 515 19.66 -4.85 -4.81
CA ILE A 515 21.09 -4.97 -5.00
C ILE A 515 21.46 -6.39 -4.63
N GLN A 516 22.27 -7.02 -5.48
CA GLN A 516 22.89 -8.29 -5.20
C GLN A 516 24.40 -8.10 -5.24
N LEU A 517 25.09 -8.47 -4.17
CA LEU A 517 26.54 -8.55 -4.18
C LEU A 517 26.97 -9.72 -5.07
N LEU A 518 27.91 -9.47 -5.98
CA LEU A 518 28.43 -10.44 -6.92
C LEU A 518 29.96 -10.43 -6.86
N LYS A 519 30.55 -11.62 -6.81
CA LYS A 519 32.01 -11.80 -6.82
C LYS A 519 32.55 -11.87 -8.25
#